data_AF-A0A351VG38-F1
#
_entry.id   AF-A0A351VG38-F1
#
_cell.length_a   1.000
_cell.length_b   1.000
_cell.length_c   1.000
_cell.angle_alpha   90.00
_cell.angle_beta   90.00
_cell.angle_gamma   90.00
#
_symmetry.space_group_name_H-M   'P 1'
#
loop_
_entity.id
_entity.type
_entity.pdbx_description
1 polymer ?
#
loop_
_entity_poly.entity_id
_entity_poly.type
_entity_poly.pdbx_seq_one_letter_code
_entity_poly.pdbx_strand_id
1 'polypeptide(L)' 'MSMEALVVADRRQKKVEVALDRRQDKEREQLIVAHIPLVHYLVGRMMFHLPQHLDQQDLMSAAMIGLINA' A
#
# COMPACT_ATOMS: atom_id res chain seq x y z
N MET A 1 13.06 -33.94 27.14
CA MET A 1 12.43 -33.17 26.04
C MET A 1 13.56 -32.50 25.27
N SER A 2 13.84 -32.98 24.05
CA SER A 2 15.08 -32.68 23.31
C SER A 2 15.07 -31.29 22.68
N MET A 3 16.23 -30.64 22.67
CA MET A 3 16.50 -29.28 22.16
C MET A 3 15.94 -29.03 20.75
N GLU A 4 15.83 -30.07 19.92
CA GLU A 4 15.23 -29.98 18.57
C GLU A 4 13.75 -29.60 18.56
N ALA A 5 12.97 -30.08 19.53
CA ALA A 5 11.53 -29.80 19.58
C ALA A 5 11.24 -28.30 19.84
N LEU A 6 12.10 -27.63 20.61
CA LEU A 6 12.01 -26.20 20.90
C LEU A 6 12.37 -25.35 19.67
N VAL A 7 13.43 -25.73 18.95
CA VAL A 7 13.89 -25.01 17.75
C VAL A 7 12.92 -25.17 16.57
N VAL A 8 12.22 -26.30 16.47
CA VAL A 8 11.20 -26.51 15.43
C VAL A 8 9.94 -25.68 15.70
N ALA A 9 9.56 -25.48 16.96
CA ALA A 9 8.42 -24.65 17.33
C ALA A 9 8.66 -23.16 17.01
N ASP A 10 9.84 -22.64 17.36
CA ASP A 10 10.25 -21.26 17.04
C ASP A 10 10.30 -20.99 15.52
N ARG A 11 10.86 -21.94 14.75
CA ARG A 11 10.87 -21.84 13.27
C ARG A 11 9.46 -21.90 12.66
N ARG A 12 8.53 -22.63 13.26
CA ARG A 12 7.13 -22.62 12.82
C ARG A 12 6.45 -21.29 13.13
N GLN A 13 6.67 -20.73 14.31
CA GLN A 13 6.13 -19.41 14.68
C GLN A 13 6.61 -18.32 13.73
N LYS A 14 7.92 -18.25 13.48
CA LYS A 14 8.51 -17.25 12.57
C LYS A 14 8.02 -17.40 11.12
N LYS A 15 7.75 -18.62 10.66
CA LYS A 15 7.23 -18.87 9.30
C LYS A 15 5.78 -18.45 9.13
N VAL A 16 4.98 -18.54 10.20
CA VAL A 16 3.58 -18.09 10.19
C VAL A 16 3.50 -16.56 10.18
N GLU A 17 4.31 -15.89 10.99
CA GLU A 17 4.39 -14.42 11.04
C GLU A 17 4.75 -13.81 9.68
N VAL A 18 5.80 -14.32 9.02
CA VAL A 18 6.21 -13.86 7.68
C VAL A 18 5.13 -14.11 6.62
N ALA A 19 4.32 -15.17 6.76
CA ALA A 19 3.24 -15.45 5.82
C ALA A 19 2.03 -14.51 6.02
N LEU A 20 1.78 -14.05 7.26
CA LEU A 20 0.74 -13.08 7.57
C LEU A 20 1.11 -11.69 7.04
N ASP A 21 2.34 -11.25 7.28
CA ASP A 21 2.89 -9.98 6.79
C ASP A 21 2.73 -9.84 5.26
N ARG A 22 3.17 -10.87 4.53
CA ARG A 22 3.01 -10.93 3.06
C ARG A 22 1.56 -10.93 2.58
N ARG A 23 0.60 -11.39 3.40
CA ARG A 23 -0.82 -11.33 3.04
C ARG A 23 -1.35 -9.91 3.25
N GLN A 24 -0.99 -9.28 4.36
CA GLN A 24 -1.35 -7.90 4.66
C GLN A 24 -0.80 -6.94 3.59
N ASP A 25 0.45 -7.13 3.15
CA ASP A 25 1.04 -6.35 2.06
C ASP A 25 0.22 -6.47 0.76
N LYS A 26 -0.16 -7.69 0.39
CA LYS A 26 -0.95 -7.94 -0.82
C LYS A 26 -2.36 -7.35 -0.74
N GLU A 27 -3.01 -7.46 0.41
CA GLU A 27 -4.32 -6.87 0.64
C GLU A 27 -4.23 -5.34 0.54
N ARG A 28 -3.20 -4.73 1.12
CA ARG A 28 -2.94 -3.30 1.01
C ARG A 28 -2.65 -2.87 -0.44
N GLU A 29 -1.81 -3.59 -1.17
CA GLU A 29 -1.54 -3.31 -2.59
C GLU A 29 -2.81 -3.38 -3.44
N GLN A 30 -3.66 -4.40 -3.22
CA GLN A 30 -4.94 -4.52 -3.92
C GLN A 30 -5.88 -3.36 -3.62
N LEU A 31 -5.93 -2.92 -2.35
CA LEU A 31 -6.72 -1.75 -1.96
C LEU A 31 -6.20 -0.49 -2.64
N ILE A 32 -4.88 -0.25 -2.66
CA ILE A 32 -4.29 0.90 -3.36
C ILE A 32 -4.69 0.89 -4.84
N VAL A 33 -4.50 -0.23 -5.54
CA VAL A 33 -4.82 -0.34 -6.97
C VAL A 33 -6.31 -0.11 -7.23
N ALA A 34 -7.19 -0.64 -6.38
CA ALA A 34 -8.63 -0.45 -6.50
C ALA A 34 -9.07 1.02 -6.39
N HIS A 35 -8.29 1.86 -5.70
CA HIS A 35 -8.60 3.28 -5.47
C HIS A 35 -7.93 4.24 -6.46
N ILE A 36 -7.02 3.76 -7.33
CA ILE A 36 -6.40 4.58 -8.38
C ILE A 36 -7.44 5.35 -9.23
N PRO A 37 -8.55 4.75 -9.70
CA PRO A 37 -9.54 5.48 -10.50
C PRO A 37 -10.15 6.69 -9.76
N LEU A 38 -10.33 6.59 -8.43
CA LEU A 38 -10.83 7.70 -7.62
C LEU A 38 -9.82 8.85 -7.57
N VAL A 39 -8.53 8.54 -7.45
CA VAL A 39 -7.46 9.54 -7.50
C VAL A 39 -7.48 10.27 -8.85
N HIS A 40 -7.58 9.54 -9.96
CA HIS A 40 -7.69 10.16 -11.29
C HIS A 40 -8.88 11.11 -11.41
N TYR A 41 -10.05 10.69 -10.92
CA TYR A 41 -11.25 11.51 -10.92
C TYR A 41 -11.06 12.80 -10.12
N LEU A 42 -10.51 12.70 -8.89
CA LEU A 42 -10.30 13.85 -8.03
C LEU A 42 -9.28 14.83 -8.61
N VAL A 43 -8.14 14.33 -9.10
CA VAL A 43 -7.10 15.16 -9.74
C VAL A 43 -7.68 15.86 -10.96
N GLY A 44 -8.42 15.16 -11.82
CA GLY A 44 -9.08 15.76 -12.98
C GLY A 44 -10.03 16.89 -12.60
N ARG A 45 -10.81 16.72 -11.53
CA ARG A 45 -11.71 17.76 -11.01
C ARG A 45 -10.95 18.94 -10.42
N MET A 46 -9.87 18.69 -9.68
CA MET A 46 -9.06 19.73 -9.04
C MET A 46 -8.36 20.62 -10.05
N MET A 47 -7.87 20.07 -11.17
CA MET A 47 -7.17 20.84 -12.20
C MET A 47 -7.99 22.02 -12.75
N PHE A 48 -9.32 21.91 -12.80
CA PHE A 48 -10.18 23.02 -13.23
C PHE A 48 -10.19 24.23 -12.29
N HIS A 49 -9.75 24.05 -11.05
CA HIS A 49 -9.73 25.07 -10.01
C HIS A 49 -8.33 25.57 -9.69
N LEU A 50 -7.31 25.05 -10.37
CA LEU A 50 -5.91 25.37 -10.10
C LEU A 50 -5.34 26.39 -11.10
N PRO A 51 -4.37 27.23 -10.67
CA PRO A 51 -3.62 28.09 -11.57
C PRO A 51 -2.94 27.32 -12.72
N GLN A 52 -2.81 27.96 -13.89
CA GLN A 52 -2.30 27.33 -15.11
C GLN A 52 -0.82 26.91 -15.08
N HIS A 53 -0.05 27.38 -14.09
CA HIS A 53 1.35 27.02 -13.95
C HIS A 53 1.57 25.70 -13.19
N LEU A 54 0.52 25.09 -12.64
CA LEU A 54 0.62 23.82 -11.92
C LEU A 54 0.48 22.65 -12.89
N ASP A 55 1.38 21.68 -12.76
CA ASP A 55 1.37 20.46 -13.57
C ASP A 55 0.41 19.42 -12.96
N GLN A 56 -0.41 18.82 -13.82
CA GLN A 56 -1.27 17.71 -13.44
C GLN A 56 -0.48 16.47 -12.99
N GLN A 57 0.70 16.22 -13.58
CA GLN A 57 1.55 15.08 -13.22
C GLN A 57 2.11 15.20 -11.80
N ASP A 58 2.49 16.41 -11.40
CA ASP A 58 2.95 16.69 -10.04
C ASP A 58 1.82 16.45 -9.03
N LEU A 59 0.62 16.95 -9.34
CA LEU A 59 -0.56 16.74 -8.51
C LEU A 59 -0.96 15.26 -8.43
N MET A 60 -0.89 14.53 -9.54
CA MET A 60 -1.14 13.09 -9.58
C MET A 60 -0.15 12.33 -8.68
N SER A 61 1.14 12.67 -8.76
CA SER A 61 2.18 12.04 -7.96
C SER A 61 1.97 12.28 -6.47
N ALA A 62 1.65 13.52 -6.08
CA ALA A 62 1.33 13.87 -4.70
C ALA A 62 0.07 13.13 -4.21
N ALA A 63 -0.97 13.03 -5.04
CA ALA A 63 -2.21 12.34 -4.69
C ALA A 63 -1.99 10.83 -4.52
N MET A 64 -1.15 10.21 -5.36
CA MET A 64 -0.76 8.80 -5.22
C MET A 64 0.00 8.53 -3.92
N ILE A 65 0.94 9.41 -3.53
CA ILE A 65 1.62 9.33 -2.23
C ILE A 65 0.60 9.42 -1.09
N GLY A 66 -0.37 10.34 -1.19
CA GLY A 66 -1.47 10.47 -0.23
C GLY A 66 -2.29 9.18 -0.11
N LEU A 67 -2.66 8.56 -1.24
CA LEU A 67 -3.42 7.30 -1.25
C LEU A 67 -2.64 6.16 -0.60
N ILE A 68 -1.33 6.06 -0.84
CA ILE A 68 -0.47 5.00 -0.30
C ILE A 68 -0.30 5.15 1.22
N ASN A 69 -0.37 6.37 1.75
CA ASN A 69 -0.11 6.68 3.16
C ASN A 69 -1.37 6.80 4.03
N ALA A 70 -2.56 6.76 3.44
CA ALA A 70 -3.84 6.82 4.15
C ALA A 70 -4.12 5.53 4.94
#